data_AF-A0A7F8Q2W3-F1
#
_entry.id   AF-A0A7F8Q2W3-F1
#
_cell.length_a   1.000
_cell.length_b   1.000
_cell.length_c   1.000
_cell.angle_alpha   90.00
_cell.angle_beta   90.00
_cell.angle_gamma   90.00
#
_symmetry.space_group_name_H-M   'P 1'
#
loop_
_entity.id
_entity.type
_entity.pdbx_description
1 polymer ?
#
loop_
_entity_poly.entity_id
_entity_poly.type
_entity_poly.pdbx_seq_one_letter_code
_entity_poly.pdbx_strand_id
1 'polypeptide(L)'
;DIRRPKHVQQTDLAATLAIGLGLPIPGNSVGSLLFPTVEGRPVREQLRFLHLNAVQLSKLLQENVPSYTKEPGFEQFKMSERLHGNWIRLYLEENNSEVLFNLGAKVRRQYLDALRTLSLSLSRQVAQYDIYSMLVGTVMVLEVLALLLLSIPQALSSKAELEVPLWSPAFSLLFYLMFLVLSALHVIVCTSAESSCYFCGLSWLTAGGVMALISALLCAVVSALAKMFASGKFLSKNPAHPKARWSELDVLILLGTVGHVLSLGASSFIEEEHQTWYFLINTLCLALCHEIYRNCFLRDDCEPQQCSHMEEGFVSTAPALQDRSIHCNMLEPHRVSKDPTSLDTLRGCEKWMVLASPWVILTCCRLLRSLNQTGVQWAHRPDLGHWLTR
;
A
#
# COMPACT_ATOMS: atom_id res chain seq x y z
N ASP A 1 46.12 -7.70 -0.02
CA ASP A 1 44.97 -8.35 -0.67
C ASP A 1 43.67 -7.61 -0.43
N ILE A 2 42.94 -7.29 -1.51
CA ILE A 2 41.55 -6.82 -1.40
C ILE A 2 40.66 -8.08 -1.44
N ARG A 3 40.32 -8.63 -0.27
CA ARG A 3 39.32 -9.71 -0.19
C ARG A 3 37.97 -9.15 -0.65
N ARG A 4 37.43 -9.65 -1.76
CA ARG A 4 36.08 -9.31 -2.22
C ARG A 4 35.05 -9.72 -1.15
N PRO A 5 34.02 -8.91 -0.88
CA PRO A 5 33.00 -9.25 0.11
C PRO A 5 32.26 -10.52 -0.30
N LYS A 6 32.25 -11.52 0.59
CA LYS A 6 31.50 -12.76 0.38
C LYS A 6 30.01 -12.46 0.50
N HIS A 7 29.24 -12.82 -0.53
CA HIS A 7 27.79 -12.71 -0.49
C HIS A 7 27.22 -13.80 0.44
N VAL A 8 26.19 -13.43 1.20
CA VAL A 8 25.50 -14.25 2.22
C VAL A 8 23.99 -14.02 2.07
N GLN A 9 23.14 -14.93 2.57
CA GLN A 9 21.70 -14.69 2.52
C GLN A 9 21.26 -13.79 3.69
N GLN A 10 20.22 -12.98 3.47
CA GLN A 10 19.60 -12.18 4.53
C GLN A 10 19.01 -13.05 5.65
N THR A 11 18.56 -14.26 5.31
CA THR A 11 18.06 -15.29 6.24
C THR A 11 19.12 -15.75 7.25
N ASP A 12 20.39 -15.87 6.82
CA ASP A 12 21.53 -16.29 7.67
C ASP A 12 21.79 -15.33 8.85
N LEU A 13 21.41 -14.06 8.69
CA LEU A 13 21.67 -13.00 9.67
C LEU A 13 20.96 -13.26 11.00
N ALA A 14 19.69 -13.68 10.97
CA ALA A 14 18.88 -13.88 12.17
C ALA A 14 19.42 -15.02 13.05
N ALA A 15 19.77 -16.17 12.44
CA ALA A 15 20.36 -17.30 13.15
C ALA A 15 21.76 -16.96 13.71
N THR A 16 22.56 -16.21 12.94
CA THR A 16 23.90 -15.76 13.35
C THR A 16 23.85 -14.77 14.51
N LEU A 17 22.97 -13.78 14.47
CA LEU A 17 22.80 -12.80 15.56
C LEU A 17 22.25 -13.45 16.83
N ALA A 18 21.27 -14.34 16.73
CA ALA A 18 20.75 -15.06 17.89
C ALA A 18 21.86 -15.84 18.63
N ILE A 19 22.65 -16.62 17.88
CA ILE A 19 23.82 -17.34 18.42
C ILE A 19 24.85 -16.37 19.02
N GLY A 20 25.18 -15.27 18.32
CA GLY A 20 26.16 -14.28 18.79
C GLY A 20 25.75 -13.52 20.06
N LEU A 21 24.45 -13.38 20.29
CA LEU A 21 23.86 -12.72 21.47
C LEU A 21 23.49 -13.70 22.60
N GLY A 22 23.65 -15.00 22.41
CA GLY A 22 23.22 -16.03 23.37
C GLY A 22 21.70 -16.22 23.46
N LEU A 23 20.96 -15.74 22.46
CA LEU A 23 19.50 -15.80 22.37
C LEU A 23 19.03 -17.08 21.63
N PRO A 24 17.78 -17.55 21.88
CA PRO A 24 17.19 -18.60 21.07
C PRO A 24 17.07 -18.17 19.60
N ILE A 25 17.37 -19.08 18.67
CA ILE A 25 17.18 -18.86 17.24
C ILE A 25 15.67 -18.73 16.96
N PRO A 26 15.20 -17.72 16.20
CA PRO A 26 13.78 -17.56 15.90
C PRO A 26 13.18 -18.81 15.25
N GLY A 27 11.98 -19.22 15.69
CA GLY A 27 11.35 -20.49 15.29
C GLY A 27 11.32 -20.72 13.78
N ASN A 28 10.86 -19.71 13.04
CA ASN A 28 10.70 -19.76 11.58
C ASN A 28 11.99 -19.42 10.81
N SER A 29 13.16 -19.38 11.47
CA SER A 29 14.43 -19.06 10.81
C SER A 29 14.93 -20.25 9.98
N VAL A 30 14.91 -20.10 8.65
CA VAL A 30 15.54 -21.03 7.69
C VAL A 30 17.05 -20.77 7.50
N GLY A 31 17.62 -19.80 8.23
CA GLY A 31 18.99 -19.31 8.03
C GLY A 31 20.07 -20.25 8.54
N SER A 32 21.23 -20.22 7.87
CA SER A 32 22.44 -20.93 8.28
C SER A 32 23.39 -20.03 9.09
N LEU A 33 24.12 -20.59 10.05
CA LEU A 33 25.13 -19.87 10.81
C LEU A 33 26.28 -19.41 9.88
N LEU A 34 26.55 -18.10 9.85
CA LEU A 34 27.69 -17.52 9.13
C LEU A 34 29.00 -17.86 9.85
N PHE A 35 29.50 -19.07 9.60
CA PHE A 35 30.65 -19.67 10.27
C PHE A 35 31.89 -18.77 10.46
N PRO A 36 32.28 -17.87 9.53
CA PRO A 36 33.40 -16.94 9.75
C PRO A 36 33.27 -16.05 11.01
N THR A 37 32.06 -15.85 11.54
CA THR A 37 31.83 -15.12 12.81
C THR A 37 32.26 -15.91 14.05
N VAL A 38 32.32 -17.24 13.96
CA VAL A 38 32.69 -18.15 15.08
C VAL A 38 34.01 -18.89 14.83
N GLU A 39 34.69 -18.66 13.70
CA GLU A 39 35.92 -19.36 13.32
C GLU A 39 37.08 -19.15 14.32
N GLY A 40 37.11 -18.02 15.04
CA GLY A 40 38.05 -17.73 16.13
C GLY A 40 37.66 -18.30 17.50
N ARG A 41 36.52 -18.98 17.64
CA ARG A 41 36.08 -19.64 18.89
C ARG A 41 36.69 -21.04 19.04
N PRO A 42 36.86 -21.59 20.26
CA PRO A 42 37.33 -22.97 20.43
C PRO A 42 36.40 -23.98 19.74
N VAL A 43 36.94 -25.11 19.28
CA VAL A 43 36.20 -26.11 18.48
C VAL A 43 34.92 -26.58 19.17
N ARG A 44 34.93 -26.71 20.51
CA ARG A 44 33.74 -27.05 21.32
C ARG A 44 32.59 -26.05 21.16
N GLU A 45 32.89 -24.74 21.13
CA GLU A 45 31.91 -23.69 20.85
C GLU A 45 31.44 -23.75 19.39
N GLN A 46 32.37 -23.87 18.44
CA GLN A 46 32.04 -23.99 17.01
C GLN A 46 31.03 -25.12 16.74
N LEU A 47 31.31 -26.32 17.26
CA LEU A 47 30.43 -27.49 17.08
C LEU A 47 29.11 -27.34 17.86
N ARG A 48 29.10 -26.68 19.02
CA ARG A 48 27.85 -26.41 19.76
C ARG A 48 26.95 -25.42 19.02
N PHE A 49 27.49 -24.34 18.46
CA PHE A 49 26.71 -23.36 17.69
C PHE A 49 26.15 -23.95 16.38
N LEU A 50 26.97 -24.72 15.66
CA LEU A 50 26.53 -25.46 14.47
C LEU A 50 25.43 -26.47 14.80
N HIS A 51 25.57 -27.21 15.89
CA HIS A 51 24.56 -28.15 16.37
C HIS A 51 23.24 -27.44 16.75
N LEU A 52 23.28 -26.30 17.45
CA LEU A 52 22.07 -25.56 17.82
C LEU A 52 21.28 -25.08 16.60
N ASN A 53 21.96 -24.52 15.58
CA ASN A 53 21.31 -24.12 14.33
C ASN A 53 20.78 -25.34 13.55
N ALA A 54 21.52 -26.45 13.52
CA ALA A 54 21.07 -27.67 12.83
C ALA A 54 19.87 -28.34 13.53
N VAL A 55 19.82 -28.31 14.87
CA VAL A 55 18.64 -28.74 15.65
C VAL A 55 17.43 -27.88 15.28
N GLN A 56 17.56 -26.55 15.25
CA GLN A 56 16.44 -25.66 14.91
C GLN A 56 15.91 -25.92 13.49
N LEU A 57 16.79 -26.00 12.49
CA LEU A 57 16.38 -26.34 11.12
C LEU A 57 15.77 -27.75 11.04
N SER A 58 16.32 -28.74 11.74
CA SER A 58 15.75 -30.10 11.77
C SER A 58 14.36 -30.14 12.40
N LYS A 59 14.08 -29.29 13.41
CA LYS A 59 12.77 -29.16 14.04
C LYS A 59 11.79 -28.49 13.08
N LEU A 60 12.16 -27.37 12.47
CA LEU A 60 11.32 -26.68 11.48
C LEU A 60 10.97 -27.61 10.30
N LEU A 61 11.89 -28.49 9.90
CA LEU A 61 11.64 -29.52 8.88
C LEU A 61 10.60 -30.56 9.34
N GLN A 62 10.69 -31.05 10.58
CA GLN A 62 9.71 -31.98 11.16
C GLN A 62 8.31 -31.36 11.28
N GLU A 63 8.23 -30.05 11.55
CA GLU A 63 6.96 -29.32 11.70
C GLU A 63 6.28 -29.00 10.35
N ASN A 64 7.04 -28.90 9.25
CA ASN A 64 6.52 -28.51 7.92
C ASN A 64 6.48 -29.65 6.88
N VAL A 65 7.19 -30.77 7.09
CA VAL A 65 7.44 -31.78 6.03
C VAL A 65 6.99 -33.19 6.48
N PRO A 66 5.83 -33.70 6.00
CA PRO A 66 5.31 -35.01 6.41
C PRO A 66 6.22 -36.21 6.13
N SER A 67 7.20 -36.08 5.22
CA SER A 67 8.21 -37.09 4.89
C SER A 67 9.64 -36.66 5.24
N TYR A 68 9.83 -35.81 6.26
CA TYR A 68 11.14 -35.27 6.68
C TYR A 68 12.24 -36.34 6.86
N THR A 69 11.88 -37.59 7.18
CA THR A 69 12.82 -38.70 7.36
C THR A 69 13.55 -39.11 6.08
N LYS A 70 13.03 -38.74 4.91
CA LYS A 70 13.64 -38.98 3.58
C LYS A 70 14.45 -37.79 3.06
N GLU A 71 14.46 -36.66 3.77
CA GLU A 71 15.21 -35.47 3.34
C GLU A 71 16.71 -35.66 3.58
N PRO A 72 17.58 -35.45 2.57
CA PRO A 72 19.02 -35.66 2.71
C PRO A 72 19.65 -34.75 3.78
N GLY A 73 19.07 -33.56 4.02
CA GLY A 73 19.51 -32.67 5.10
C GLY A 73 19.26 -33.26 6.50
N PHE A 74 18.18 -34.03 6.68
CA PHE A 74 17.87 -34.68 7.95
C PHE A 74 18.81 -35.87 8.21
N GLU A 75 19.10 -36.68 7.18
CA GLU A 75 20.10 -37.75 7.27
C GLU A 75 21.50 -37.20 7.58
N GLN A 76 21.93 -36.14 6.89
CA GLN A 76 23.21 -35.48 7.14
C GLN A 76 23.27 -34.87 8.56
N PHE A 77 22.18 -34.30 9.06
CA PHE A 77 22.07 -33.83 10.44
C PHE A 77 22.22 -34.98 11.44
N LYS A 78 21.50 -36.10 11.26
CA LYS A 78 21.61 -37.27 12.15
C LYS A 78 22.97 -37.96 12.09
N MET A 79 23.64 -37.94 10.94
CA MET A 79 25.04 -38.37 10.85
C MET A 79 25.98 -37.41 11.59
N SER A 80 25.78 -36.09 11.45
CA SER A 80 26.56 -35.08 12.17
C SER A 80 26.39 -35.16 13.69
N GLU A 81 25.17 -35.38 14.17
CA GLU A 81 24.84 -35.59 15.59
C GLU A 81 25.55 -36.81 16.18
N ARG A 82 25.56 -37.95 15.48
CA ARG A 82 26.31 -39.16 15.88
C ARG A 82 27.82 -38.92 15.94
N LEU A 83 28.38 -38.27 14.92
CA LEU A 83 29.81 -37.92 14.89
C LEU A 83 30.18 -36.92 15.99
N HIS A 84 29.31 -35.96 16.30
CA HIS A 84 29.49 -34.99 17.38
C HIS A 84 29.43 -35.66 18.76
N GLY A 85 28.52 -36.62 18.98
CA GLY A 85 28.50 -37.43 20.20
C GLY A 85 29.80 -38.22 20.43
N ASN A 86 30.31 -38.86 19.37
CA ASN A 86 31.62 -39.54 19.42
C ASN A 86 32.78 -38.56 19.69
N TRP A 87 32.73 -37.34 19.13
CA TRP A 87 33.72 -36.30 19.40
C TRP A 87 33.67 -35.80 20.84
N ILE A 88 32.48 -35.57 21.39
CA ILE A 88 32.30 -35.18 22.80
C ILE A 88 32.84 -36.27 23.74
N ARG A 89 32.62 -37.55 23.43
CA ARG A 89 33.17 -38.64 24.24
C ARG A 89 34.71 -38.62 24.23
N LEU A 90 35.34 -38.56 23.06
CA LEU A 90 36.80 -38.47 22.94
C LEU A 90 37.39 -37.19 23.57
N TYR A 91 36.64 -36.08 23.55
CA TYR A 91 37.02 -34.83 24.23
C TYR A 91 37.01 -34.96 25.76
N LEU A 92 36.14 -35.79 26.33
CA LEU A 92 36.06 -36.08 27.77
C LEU A 92 37.02 -37.19 28.22
N GLU A 93 37.43 -38.08 27.30
CA GLU A 93 38.40 -39.16 27.53
C GLU A 93 39.87 -38.70 27.42
N GLU A 94 40.12 -37.39 27.21
CA GLU A 94 41.44 -36.73 27.03
C GLU A 94 42.38 -37.40 26.00
N ASN A 95 41.83 -38.17 25.07
CA ASN A 95 42.59 -39.12 24.27
C ASN A 95 43.02 -38.54 22.90
N ASN A 96 44.33 -38.67 22.58
CA ASN A 96 44.97 -38.38 21.30
C ASN A 96 44.45 -37.13 20.55
N SER A 97 45.08 -35.98 20.84
CA SER A 97 44.73 -34.65 20.31
C SER A 97 44.60 -34.58 18.78
N GLU A 98 45.41 -35.32 18.01
CA GLU A 98 45.33 -35.37 16.55
C GLU A 98 44.02 -36.04 16.07
N VAL A 99 43.62 -37.16 16.67
CA VAL A 99 42.37 -37.86 16.33
C VAL A 99 41.18 -36.98 16.67
N LEU A 100 41.23 -36.32 17.83
CA LEU A 100 40.23 -35.36 18.29
C LEU A 100 40.11 -34.14 17.35
N PHE A 101 41.23 -33.60 16.87
CA PHE A 101 41.27 -32.49 15.92
C PHE A 101 40.71 -32.91 14.54
N ASN A 102 41.17 -34.03 14.00
CA ASN A 102 40.73 -34.55 12.71
C ASN A 102 39.24 -34.91 12.70
N LEU A 103 38.73 -35.53 13.77
CA LEU A 103 37.30 -35.77 13.94
C LEU A 103 36.53 -34.46 14.09
N GLY A 104 37.01 -33.50 14.90
CA GLY A 104 36.35 -32.20 15.06
C GLY A 104 36.24 -31.43 13.74
N ALA A 105 37.29 -31.45 12.92
CA ALA A 105 37.30 -30.89 11.57
C ALA A 105 36.31 -31.61 10.63
N LYS A 106 36.13 -32.94 10.78
CA LYS A 106 35.12 -33.71 10.05
C LYS A 106 33.70 -33.36 10.48
N VAL A 107 33.41 -33.35 11.79
CA VAL A 107 32.09 -32.97 12.35
C VAL A 107 31.71 -31.56 11.91
N ARG A 108 32.65 -30.61 11.93
CA ARG A 108 32.45 -29.24 11.47
C ARG A 108 32.04 -29.17 10.00
N ARG A 109 32.72 -29.88 9.10
CA ARG A 109 32.33 -29.95 7.68
C ARG A 109 30.94 -30.56 7.53
N GLN A 110 30.70 -31.71 8.17
CA GLN A 110 29.43 -32.43 8.11
C GLN A 110 28.24 -31.54 8.53
N TYR A 111 28.37 -30.77 9.61
CA TYR A 111 27.35 -29.80 10.01
C TYR A 111 27.19 -28.64 9.03
N LEU A 112 28.27 -28.07 8.48
CA LEU A 112 28.18 -26.96 7.53
C LEU A 112 27.46 -27.37 6.24
N ASP A 113 27.64 -28.62 5.80
CA ASP A 113 26.96 -29.15 4.63
C ASP A 113 25.49 -29.51 4.98
N ALA A 114 25.24 -30.15 6.13
CA ALA A 114 23.89 -30.42 6.64
C ALA A 114 23.06 -29.13 6.80
N LEU A 115 23.64 -28.05 7.31
CA LEU A 115 23.00 -26.74 7.45
C LEU A 115 22.61 -26.16 6.09
N ARG A 116 23.47 -26.26 5.07
CA ARG A 116 23.14 -25.80 3.71
C ARG A 116 22.01 -26.62 3.11
N THR A 117 22.06 -27.95 3.20
CA THR A 117 21.02 -28.82 2.63
C THR A 117 19.69 -28.65 3.36
N LEU A 118 19.68 -28.56 4.69
CA LEU A 118 18.47 -28.24 5.46
C LEU A 118 17.90 -26.86 5.10
N SER A 119 18.74 -25.82 5.11
CA SER A 119 18.34 -24.44 4.77
C SER A 119 17.76 -24.36 3.36
N LEU A 120 18.34 -25.08 2.39
CA LEU A 120 17.89 -25.09 1.00
C LEU A 120 16.61 -25.91 0.80
N SER A 121 16.46 -27.09 1.44
CA SER A 121 15.18 -27.83 1.43
C SER A 121 14.07 -27.00 2.07
N LEU A 122 14.32 -26.40 3.23
CA LEU A 122 13.36 -25.53 3.92
C LEU A 122 13.00 -24.31 3.09
N SER A 123 13.98 -23.59 2.54
CA SER A 123 13.72 -22.42 1.69
C SER A 123 12.95 -22.77 0.41
N ARG A 124 12.99 -24.03 -0.05
CA ARG A 124 12.21 -24.50 -1.20
C ARG A 124 10.81 -25.00 -0.83
N GLN A 125 10.61 -25.52 0.38
CA GLN A 125 9.34 -26.11 0.82
C GLN A 125 8.46 -25.11 1.59
N VAL A 126 9.05 -24.25 2.44
CA VAL A 126 8.34 -23.13 3.08
C VAL A 126 7.94 -22.05 2.05
N ALA A 127 8.60 -22.03 0.88
CA ALA A 127 8.23 -21.20 -0.27
C ALA A 127 7.27 -21.89 -1.27
N GLN A 128 6.51 -22.91 -0.84
CA GLN A 128 5.40 -23.45 -1.64
C GLN A 128 4.20 -22.49 -1.63
N TYR A 129 4.36 -21.36 -2.33
CA TYR A 129 3.28 -20.45 -2.63
C TYR A 129 2.28 -21.11 -3.58
N ASP A 130 0.98 -20.99 -3.29
CA ASP A 130 -0.06 -21.28 -4.28
C ASP A 130 -0.15 -20.11 -5.28
N ILE A 131 0.76 -20.13 -6.25
CA ILE A 131 0.91 -19.11 -7.28
C ILE A 131 -0.41 -18.90 -8.05
N TYR A 132 -1.22 -19.96 -8.23
CA TYR A 132 -2.48 -19.84 -8.96
C TYR A 132 -3.56 -19.14 -8.13
N SER A 133 -3.78 -19.53 -6.87
CA SER A 133 -4.71 -18.81 -5.97
C SER A 133 -4.26 -17.36 -5.73
N MET A 134 -2.94 -17.12 -5.58
CA MET A 134 -2.39 -15.77 -5.46
C MET A 134 -2.64 -14.93 -6.72
N LEU A 135 -2.47 -15.50 -7.92
CA LEU A 135 -2.72 -14.81 -9.18
C LEU A 135 -4.22 -14.45 -9.33
N VAL A 136 -5.12 -15.39 -9.03
CA VAL A 136 -6.58 -15.15 -9.07
C VAL A 136 -6.98 -14.02 -8.11
N GLY A 137 -6.46 -14.03 -6.87
CA GLY A 137 -6.68 -12.95 -5.92
C GLY A 137 -6.10 -11.60 -6.38
N THR A 138 -4.91 -11.62 -6.97
CA THR A 138 -4.24 -10.40 -7.48
C THR A 138 -5.02 -9.77 -8.62
N VAL A 139 -5.51 -10.56 -9.59
CA VAL A 139 -6.35 -10.07 -10.70
C VAL A 139 -7.62 -9.40 -10.16
N MET A 140 -8.35 -10.06 -9.26
CA MET A 140 -9.57 -9.52 -8.65
C MET A 140 -9.31 -8.18 -7.93
N VAL A 141 -8.22 -8.06 -7.17
CA VAL A 141 -7.86 -6.81 -6.49
C VAL A 141 -7.52 -5.69 -7.48
N LEU A 142 -6.79 -6.00 -8.56
CA LEU A 142 -6.46 -5.03 -9.61
C LEU A 142 -7.69 -4.58 -10.41
N GLU A 143 -8.66 -5.46 -10.66
CA GLU A 143 -9.91 -5.12 -11.33
C GLU A 143 -10.80 -4.22 -10.46
N VAL A 144 -10.95 -4.53 -9.16
CA VAL A 144 -11.68 -3.69 -8.20
C VAL A 144 -11.01 -2.32 -8.05
N LEU A 145 -9.69 -2.27 -7.98
CA LEU A 145 -8.92 -1.03 -7.96
C LEU A 145 -9.13 -0.21 -9.25
N ALA A 146 -9.08 -0.86 -10.42
CA ALA A 146 -9.33 -0.18 -11.70
C ALA A 146 -10.75 0.40 -11.77
N LEU A 147 -11.77 -0.33 -11.31
CA LEU A 147 -13.14 0.19 -11.20
C LEU A 147 -13.22 1.39 -10.26
N LEU A 148 -12.58 1.32 -9.09
CA LEU A 148 -12.57 2.42 -8.13
C LEU A 148 -11.94 3.68 -8.75
N LEU A 149 -10.77 3.56 -9.35
CA LEU A 149 -10.05 4.66 -10.02
C LEU A 149 -10.81 5.25 -11.21
N LEU A 150 -11.57 4.44 -11.96
CA LEU A 150 -12.43 4.91 -13.05
C LEU A 150 -13.75 5.53 -12.55
N SER A 151 -14.22 5.15 -11.36
CA SER A 151 -15.47 5.64 -10.76
C SER A 151 -15.29 6.93 -9.95
N ILE A 152 -14.14 7.13 -9.30
CA ILE A 152 -13.81 8.37 -8.56
C ILE A 152 -14.06 9.64 -9.41
N PRO A 153 -13.59 9.75 -10.67
CA PRO A 153 -13.92 10.87 -11.57
C PRO A 153 -15.41 11.16 -11.77
N GLN A 154 -16.26 10.14 -11.67
CA GLN A 154 -17.70 10.25 -11.87
C GLN A 154 -18.41 10.59 -10.54
N ALA A 155 -17.95 9.99 -9.45
CA ALA A 155 -18.47 10.20 -8.09
C ALA A 155 -18.17 11.61 -7.54
N LEU A 156 -17.04 12.24 -7.91
CA LEU A 156 -16.76 13.65 -7.58
C LEU A 156 -17.46 14.64 -8.53
N SER A 157 -18.09 14.17 -9.62
CA SER A 157 -18.87 15.03 -10.51
C SER A 157 -20.29 15.23 -9.99
N SER A 158 -20.86 16.43 -10.20
CA SER A 158 -22.24 16.76 -9.78
C SER A 158 -23.36 16.04 -10.56
N LYS A 159 -23.02 15.03 -11.38
CA LYS A 159 -23.94 14.12 -12.06
C LYS A 159 -23.50 12.67 -11.83
N ALA A 160 -23.63 12.22 -10.59
CA ALA A 160 -23.24 10.88 -10.13
C ALA A 160 -24.22 9.77 -10.60
N GLU A 161 -24.42 9.63 -11.90
CA GLU A 161 -25.20 8.55 -12.52
C GLU A 161 -24.26 7.46 -13.07
N LEU A 162 -23.95 6.45 -12.24
CA LEU A 162 -23.16 5.28 -12.63
C LEU A 162 -23.99 4.32 -13.50
N GLU A 163 -24.41 4.78 -14.67
CA GLU A 163 -24.92 3.91 -15.73
C GLU A 163 -23.79 3.00 -16.25
N VAL A 164 -23.70 1.76 -15.76
CA VAL A 164 -22.85 0.74 -16.39
C VAL A 164 -23.58 0.24 -17.66
N PRO A 165 -23.03 0.43 -18.88
CA PRO A 165 -23.76 0.17 -20.12
C PRO A 165 -23.76 -1.33 -20.53
N LEU A 166 -24.04 -2.21 -19.56
CA LEU A 166 -24.06 -3.68 -19.71
C LEU A 166 -25.07 -4.18 -20.75
N TRP A 167 -26.03 -3.32 -21.14
CA TRP A 167 -27.08 -3.58 -22.12
C TRP A 167 -26.59 -3.76 -23.56
N SER A 168 -25.32 -3.48 -23.85
CA SER A 168 -24.75 -3.75 -25.18
C SER A 168 -24.46 -5.25 -25.36
N PRO A 169 -24.88 -5.89 -26.47
CA PRO A 169 -24.65 -7.33 -26.69
C PRO A 169 -23.16 -7.70 -26.75
N ALA A 170 -22.28 -6.73 -27.05
CA ALA A 170 -20.84 -6.93 -27.04
C ALA A 170 -20.27 -7.17 -25.61
N PHE A 171 -20.85 -6.57 -24.57
CA PHE A 171 -20.43 -6.84 -23.19
C PHE A 171 -20.92 -8.19 -22.68
N SER A 172 -22.13 -8.60 -23.08
CA SER A 172 -22.64 -9.96 -22.84
C SER A 172 -21.74 -11.02 -23.50
N LEU A 173 -21.37 -10.82 -24.78
CA LEU A 173 -20.44 -11.70 -25.49
C LEU A 173 -19.06 -11.75 -24.81
N LEU A 174 -18.52 -10.61 -24.40
CA LEU A 174 -17.24 -10.52 -23.68
C LEU A 174 -17.28 -11.31 -22.36
N PHE A 175 -18.35 -11.18 -21.59
CA PHE A 175 -18.54 -11.90 -20.33
C PHE A 175 -18.49 -13.41 -20.53
N TYR A 176 -19.30 -13.96 -21.45
CA TYR A 176 -19.34 -15.41 -21.69
C TYR A 176 -18.02 -15.94 -22.28
N LEU A 177 -17.35 -15.18 -23.15
CA LEU A 177 -16.05 -15.56 -23.70
C LEU A 177 -14.96 -15.60 -22.61
N MET A 178 -14.89 -14.58 -21.75
CA MET A 178 -13.92 -14.54 -20.65
C MET A 178 -14.18 -15.64 -19.62
N PHE A 179 -15.45 -15.88 -19.27
CA PHE A 179 -15.83 -16.97 -18.36
C PHE A 179 -15.41 -18.35 -18.91
N LEU A 180 -15.59 -18.58 -20.22
CA LEU A 180 -15.18 -19.82 -20.88
C LEU A 180 -13.65 -19.97 -20.92
N VAL A 181 -12.91 -18.90 -21.21
CA VAL A 181 -11.43 -18.90 -21.20
C VAL A 181 -10.88 -19.15 -19.80
N LEU A 182 -11.42 -18.50 -18.77
CA LEU A 182 -11.05 -18.73 -17.37
C LEU A 182 -11.36 -20.17 -16.94
N SER A 183 -12.52 -20.71 -17.32
CA SER A 183 -12.90 -22.09 -17.04
C SER A 183 -11.98 -23.11 -17.71
N ALA A 184 -11.58 -22.86 -18.97
CA ALA A 184 -10.61 -23.69 -19.68
C ALA A 184 -9.21 -23.62 -19.02
N LEU A 185 -8.76 -22.44 -18.63
CA LEU A 185 -7.50 -22.26 -17.89
C LEU A 185 -7.53 -22.98 -16.53
N HIS A 186 -8.66 -22.91 -15.81
CA HIS A 186 -8.86 -23.63 -14.54
C HIS A 186 -8.77 -25.15 -14.73
N VAL A 187 -9.43 -25.71 -15.75
CA VAL A 187 -9.28 -27.13 -16.11
C VAL A 187 -7.81 -27.48 -16.38
N ILE A 188 -7.11 -26.68 -17.20
CA ILE A 188 -5.71 -26.94 -17.56
C ILE A 188 -4.80 -26.92 -16.33
N VAL A 189 -4.93 -25.92 -15.46
CA VAL A 189 -4.09 -25.82 -14.25
C VAL A 189 -4.41 -26.95 -13.27
N CYS A 190 -5.69 -27.19 -12.97
CA CYS A 190 -6.09 -28.22 -12.00
C CYS A 190 -5.93 -29.67 -12.51
N THR A 191 -5.62 -29.88 -13.80
CA THR A 191 -5.25 -31.21 -14.34
C THR A 191 -3.75 -31.38 -14.61
N SER A 192 -2.95 -30.31 -14.54
CA SER A 192 -1.49 -30.36 -14.76
C SER A 192 -0.65 -30.10 -13.50
N ALA A 193 -1.24 -29.56 -12.43
CA ALA A 193 -0.53 -29.30 -11.18
C ALA A 193 -0.32 -30.59 -10.36
N GLU A 194 0.94 -31.01 -10.19
CA GLU A 194 1.35 -31.97 -9.14
C GLU A 194 1.32 -31.35 -7.73
N SER A 195 1.04 -30.05 -7.61
CA SER A 195 0.98 -29.30 -6.35
C SER A 195 -0.45 -29.04 -5.87
N SER A 196 -0.65 -29.07 -4.55
CA SER A 196 -1.95 -28.88 -3.91
C SER A 196 -2.41 -27.42 -3.91
N CYS A 197 -3.04 -26.99 -5.01
CA CYS A 197 -3.68 -25.68 -5.13
C CYS A 197 -5.01 -25.63 -4.34
N TYR A 198 -5.19 -24.57 -3.54
CA TYR A 198 -6.42 -24.30 -2.80
C TYR A 198 -7.61 -24.04 -3.73
N PHE A 199 -7.44 -23.21 -4.77
CA PHE A 199 -8.51 -22.88 -5.72
C PHE A 199 -8.99 -24.11 -6.52
N CYS A 200 -8.12 -25.11 -6.74
CA CYS A 200 -8.49 -26.40 -7.32
C CYS A 200 -9.18 -27.37 -6.33
N GLY A 201 -9.04 -27.14 -5.02
CA GLY A 201 -9.77 -27.86 -3.97
C GLY A 201 -11.16 -27.32 -3.66
N LEU A 202 -11.53 -26.17 -4.26
CA LEU A 202 -12.87 -25.59 -4.13
C LEU A 202 -13.92 -26.37 -4.94
N SER A 203 -15.19 -26.23 -4.57
CA SER A 203 -16.28 -26.75 -5.40
C SER A 203 -16.34 -26.02 -6.75
N TRP A 204 -16.75 -26.74 -7.80
CA TRP A 204 -16.96 -26.16 -9.14
C TRP A 204 -17.92 -24.96 -9.16
N LEU A 205 -18.91 -24.93 -8.25
CA LEU A 205 -19.81 -23.79 -8.10
C LEU A 205 -19.10 -22.56 -7.52
N THR A 206 -18.24 -22.75 -6.51
CA THR A 206 -17.47 -21.65 -5.91
C THR A 206 -16.34 -21.14 -6.82
N ALA A 207 -15.63 -22.03 -7.51
CA ALA A 207 -14.63 -21.65 -8.52
C ALA A 207 -15.31 -20.92 -9.70
N GLY A 208 -16.43 -21.46 -10.20
CA GLY A 208 -17.27 -20.82 -11.22
C GLY A 208 -17.76 -19.44 -10.81
N GLY A 209 -18.22 -19.27 -9.56
CA GLY A 209 -18.63 -17.97 -9.02
C GLY A 209 -17.52 -16.93 -9.04
N VAL A 210 -16.28 -17.29 -8.70
CA VAL A 210 -15.11 -16.40 -8.77
C VAL A 210 -14.75 -16.06 -10.23
N MET A 211 -14.77 -17.04 -11.14
CA MET A 211 -14.50 -16.79 -12.57
C MET A 211 -15.57 -15.91 -13.21
N ALA A 212 -16.84 -16.04 -12.79
CA ALA A 212 -17.92 -15.16 -13.21
C ALA A 212 -17.78 -13.75 -12.63
N LEU A 213 -17.36 -13.60 -11.37
CA LEU A 213 -17.08 -12.30 -10.76
C LEU A 213 -15.98 -11.55 -11.52
N ILE A 214 -14.83 -12.18 -11.78
CA ILE A 214 -13.73 -11.62 -12.58
C ILE A 214 -14.22 -11.21 -13.98
N SER A 215 -14.97 -12.09 -14.65
CA SER A 215 -15.54 -11.79 -15.97
C SER A 215 -16.47 -10.57 -15.94
N ALA A 216 -17.28 -10.39 -14.89
CA ALA A 216 -18.17 -9.25 -14.73
C ALA A 216 -17.41 -7.95 -14.39
N LEU A 217 -16.42 -8.01 -13.49
CA LEU A 217 -15.56 -6.87 -13.13
C LEU A 217 -14.80 -6.36 -14.35
N LEU A 218 -14.18 -7.25 -15.13
CA LEU A 218 -13.49 -6.90 -16.38
C LEU A 218 -14.42 -6.25 -17.40
N CYS A 219 -15.64 -6.79 -17.59
CA CYS A 219 -16.64 -6.17 -18.45
C CYS A 219 -17.01 -4.74 -17.99
N ALA A 220 -17.16 -4.52 -16.67
CA ALA A 220 -17.40 -3.21 -16.11
C ALA A 220 -16.22 -2.25 -16.37
N VAL A 221 -14.96 -2.68 -16.16
CA VAL A 221 -13.74 -1.89 -16.44
C VAL A 221 -13.68 -1.48 -17.91
N VAL A 222 -13.84 -2.44 -18.82
CA VAL A 222 -13.82 -2.17 -20.28
C VAL A 222 -14.97 -1.23 -20.67
N SER A 223 -16.15 -1.34 -20.05
CA SER A 223 -17.28 -0.45 -20.30
C SER A 223 -17.03 1.00 -19.83
N ALA A 224 -16.39 1.18 -18.67
CA ALA A 224 -16.04 2.49 -18.12
C ALA A 224 -14.93 3.16 -18.96
N LEU A 225 -13.91 2.41 -19.36
CA LEU A 225 -12.89 2.86 -20.32
C LEU A 225 -13.51 3.26 -21.66
N ALA A 226 -14.43 2.45 -22.20
CA ALA A 226 -15.12 2.75 -23.45
C ALA A 226 -15.96 4.04 -23.34
N LYS A 227 -16.71 4.25 -22.24
CA LYS A 227 -17.42 5.52 -21.96
C LYS A 227 -16.44 6.70 -21.88
N MET A 228 -15.29 6.56 -21.21
CA MET A 228 -14.26 7.60 -21.11
C MET A 228 -13.70 8.00 -22.48
N PHE A 229 -13.30 7.03 -23.32
CA PHE A 229 -12.77 7.30 -24.66
C PHE A 229 -13.85 7.85 -25.62
N ALA A 230 -15.11 7.42 -25.49
CA ALA A 230 -16.21 7.97 -26.27
C ALA A 230 -16.50 9.44 -25.89
N SER A 231 -16.54 9.74 -24.58
CA SER A 231 -16.71 11.10 -24.06
C SER A 231 -15.60 12.05 -24.56
N GLY A 232 -14.34 11.62 -24.50
CA GLY A 232 -13.21 12.41 -25.04
C GLY A 232 -13.33 12.72 -26.54
N LYS A 233 -13.88 11.78 -27.35
CA LYS A 233 -14.15 12.01 -28.78
C LYS A 233 -15.33 12.97 -29.02
N PHE A 234 -16.37 12.94 -28.18
CA PHE A 234 -17.49 13.89 -28.26
C PHE A 234 -17.10 15.31 -27.80
N LEU A 235 -16.27 15.44 -26.76
CA LEU A 235 -15.77 16.74 -26.28
C LEU A 235 -14.97 17.50 -27.34
N SER A 236 -14.33 16.79 -28.27
CA SER A 236 -13.61 17.37 -29.41
C SER A 236 -14.55 18.00 -30.47
N LYS A 237 -15.86 17.73 -30.41
CA LYS A 237 -16.83 18.12 -31.46
C LYS A 237 -17.84 19.20 -31.04
N ASN A 238 -18.08 19.39 -29.74
CA ASN A 238 -19.02 20.38 -29.21
C ASN A 238 -18.34 21.31 -28.18
N PRO A 239 -18.03 22.58 -28.51
CA PRO A 239 -17.30 23.49 -27.62
C PRO A 239 -18.16 24.17 -26.53
N ALA A 240 -19.45 23.83 -26.42
CA ALA A 240 -20.47 24.65 -25.74
C ALA A 240 -21.01 24.08 -24.41
N HIS A 241 -20.19 23.35 -23.65
CA HIS A 241 -20.56 22.91 -22.28
C HIS A 241 -19.50 23.38 -21.27
N PRO A 242 -19.92 23.96 -20.13
CA PRO A 242 -18.98 24.32 -19.07
C PRO A 242 -18.36 23.04 -18.53
N LYS A 243 -17.02 22.94 -18.63
CA LYS A 243 -16.29 21.80 -18.07
C LYS A 243 -16.53 21.75 -16.56
N ALA A 244 -16.80 20.56 -16.02
CA ALA A 244 -16.65 20.30 -14.60
C ALA A 244 -15.18 20.55 -14.24
N ARG A 245 -14.89 21.76 -13.74
CA ARG A 245 -13.56 22.16 -13.29
C ARG A 245 -13.34 21.51 -11.92
N TRP A 246 -12.58 20.41 -11.94
CA TRP A 246 -12.07 19.75 -10.75
C TRP A 246 -11.49 20.78 -9.78
N SER A 247 -11.82 20.65 -8.51
CA SER A 247 -11.20 21.44 -7.44
C SER A 247 -9.74 21.01 -7.24
N GLU A 248 -8.95 21.88 -6.63
CA GLU A 248 -7.56 21.55 -6.25
C GLU A 248 -7.54 20.43 -5.19
N LEU A 249 -8.60 20.34 -4.37
CA LEU A 249 -8.83 19.27 -3.40
C LEU A 249 -9.14 17.92 -4.08
N ASP A 250 -9.95 17.92 -5.15
CA ASP A 250 -10.32 16.70 -5.90
C ASP A 250 -9.06 16.03 -6.48
N VAL A 251 -8.18 16.85 -7.06
CA VAL A 251 -6.90 16.41 -7.64
C VAL A 251 -5.95 15.92 -6.54
N LEU A 252 -5.90 16.59 -5.39
CA LEU A 252 -5.10 16.16 -4.24
C LEU A 252 -5.57 14.81 -3.67
N ILE A 253 -6.89 14.61 -3.55
CA ILE A 253 -7.47 13.35 -3.08
C ILE A 253 -7.19 12.22 -4.09
N LEU A 254 -7.39 12.45 -5.39
CA LEU A 254 -7.10 11.46 -6.43
C LEU A 254 -5.60 11.09 -6.47
N LEU A 255 -4.70 12.08 -6.47
CA LEU A 255 -3.26 11.83 -6.49
C LEU A 255 -2.77 11.17 -5.20
N GLY A 256 -3.31 11.56 -4.05
CA GLY A 256 -2.99 10.99 -2.75
C GLY A 256 -3.41 9.53 -2.61
N THR A 257 -4.64 9.19 -3.04
CA THR A 257 -5.13 7.80 -3.05
C THR A 257 -4.37 6.92 -4.03
N VAL A 258 -4.09 7.38 -5.25
CA VAL A 258 -3.22 6.67 -6.21
C VAL A 258 -1.81 6.47 -5.65
N GLY A 259 -1.21 7.51 -5.07
CA GLY A 259 0.14 7.45 -4.49
C GLY A 259 0.24 6.48 -3.31
N HIS A 260 -0.76 6.47 -2.42
CA HIS A 260 -0.83 5.52 -1.31
C HIS A 260 -0.98 4.08 -1.81
N VAL A 261 -1.89 3.81 -2.75
CA VAL A 261 -2.05 2.46 -3.31
C VAL A 261 -0.78 1.97 -4.02
N LEU A 262 -0.06 2.84 -4.74
CA LEU A 262 1.23 2.50 -5.33
C LEU A 262 2.32 2.24 -4.27
N SER A 263 2.27 2.91 -3.12
CA SER A 263 3.20 2.68 -2.01
C SER A 263 3.05 1.27 -1.41
N LEU A 264 1.83 0.72 -1.35
CA LEU A 264 1.57 -0.66 -0.91
C LEU A 264 2.22 -1.73 -1.81
N GLY A 265 2.80 -1.34 -2.97
CA GLY A 265 3.59 -2.22 -3.83
C GLY A 265 4.95 -2.66 -3.29
N ALA A 266 5.41 -2.14 -2.13
CA ALA A 266 6.67 -2.56 -1.51
C ALA A 266 6.60 -2.63 0.03
N SER A 267 7.15 -3.71 0.62
CA SER A 267 7.15 -3.95 2.08
C SER A 267 7.66 -2.75 2.89
N SER A 268 8.75 -2.12 2.45
CA SER A 268 9.34 -0.96 3.13
C SER A 268 8.41 0.26 3.20
N PHE A 269 7.46 0.40 2.27
CA PHE A 269 6.44 1.47 2.31
C PHE A 269 5.19 1.06 3.09
N ILE A 270 4.97 -0.24 3.31
CA ILE A 270 3.96 -0.76 4.25
C ILE A 270 4.48 -0.61 5.70
N GLU A 271 5.76 -0.91 5.94
CA GLU A 271 6.43 -0.67 7.23
C GLU A 271 6.37 0.83 7.62
N GLU A 272 6.57 1.72 6.65
CA GLU A 272 6.52 3.18 6.82
C GLU A 272 5.16 3.81 6.43
N GLU A 273 4.07 3.01 6.32
CA GLU A 273 2.74 3.48 5.89
C GLU A 273 2.22 4.61 6.79
N HIS A 274 2.56 4.57 8.08
CA HIS A 274 2.25 5.58 9.07
C HIS A 274 2.83 6.98 8.72
N GLN A 275 3.97 7.04 8.01
CA GLN A 275 4.50 8.29 7.47
C GLN A 275 3.68 8.80 6.29
N THR A 276 3.30 7.89 5.37
CA THR A 276 2.46 8.21 4.21
C THR A 276 1.12 8.81 4.64
N TRP A 277 0.44 8.19 5.61
CA TRP A 277 -0.79 8.74 6.20
C TRP A 277 -0.56 10.09 6.88
N TYR A 278 0.49 10.24 7.69
CA TYR A 278 0.81 11.51 8.34
C TYR A 278 0.96 12.65 7.31
N PHE A 279 1.75 12.46 6.25
CA PHE A 279 1.94 13.51 5.25
C PHE A 279 0.68 13.76 4.40
N LEU A 280 -0.05 12.71 4.01
CA LEU A 280 -1.28 12.85 3.21
C LEU A 280 -2.38 13.60 3.99
N ILE A 281 -2.67 13.19 5.23
CA ILE A 281 -3.71 13.82 6.06
C ILE A 281 -3.35 15.28 6.38
N ASN A 282 -2.10 15.57 6.74
CA ASN A 282 -1.69 16.94 7.02
C ASN A 282 -1.80 17.86 5.79
N THR A 283 -1.47 17.34 4.60
CA THR A 283 -1.62 18.09 3.34
C THR A 283 -3.10 18.31 3.00
N LEU A 284 -3.96 17.31 3.22
CA LEU A 284 -5.41 17.42 3.03
C LEU A 284 -6.04 18.44 4.00
N CYS A 285 -5.66 18.42 5.28
CA CYS A 285 -6.13 19.38 6.28
C CYS A 285 -5.72 20.82 5.93
N LEU A 286 -4.50 21.03 5.43
CA LEU A 286 -4.04 22.34 4.96
C LEU A 286 -4.78 22.79 3.69
N ALA A 287 -5.01 21.89 2.73
CA ALA A 287 -5.78 22.18 1.51
C ALA A 287 -7.24 22.54 1.83
N LEU A 288 -7.89 21.82 2.75
CA LEU A 288 -9.22 22.15 3.26
C LEU A 288 -9.25 23.54 3.92
N CYS A 289 -8.25 23.90 4.72
CA CYS A 289 -8.21 25.23 5.34
C CYS A 289 -7.94 26.34 4.32
N HIS A 290 -7.14 26.08 3.27
CA HIS A 290 -6.96 26.99 2.14
C HIS A 290 -8.25 27.19 1.34
N GLU A 291 -9.00 26.11 1.07
CA GLU A 291 -10.31 26.12 0.43
C GLU A 291 -11.33 26.94 1.24
N ILE A 292 -11.39 26.73 2.56
CA ILE A 292 -12.28 27.49 3.46
C ILE A 292 -11.86 28.97 3.52
N TYR A 293 -10.56 29.27 3.65
CA TYR A 293 -10.03 30.64 3.59
C TYR A 293 -10.42 31.35 2.29
N ARG A 294 -10.23 30.69 1.14
CA ARG A 294 -10.64 31.18 -0.18
C ARG A 294 -12.13 31.47 -0.23
N ASN A 295 -12.97 30.58 0.31
CA ASN A 295 -14.42 30.74 0.31
C ASN A 295 -14.93 31.82 1.30
N CYS A 296 -14.23 32.06 2.42
CA CYS A 296 -14.62 33.04 3.44
C CYS A 296 -14.11 34.47 3.18
N PHE A 297 -13.08 34.64 2.34
CA PHE A 297 -12.52 35.95 2.01
C PHE A 297 -12.77 36.34 0.55
N LEU A 298 -12.23 35.58 -0.42
CA LEU A 298 -12.30 35.91 -1.86
C LEU A 298 -13.70 35.85 -2.48
N ARG A 299 -14.72 35.41 -1.75
CA ARG A 299 -16.13 35.43 -2.19
C ARG A 299 -16.92 36.63 -1.66
N ASP A 300 -16.49 37.26 -0.57
CA ASP A 300 -17.13 38.47 -0.04
C ASP A 300 -16.79 39.71 -0.90
N ASP A 301 -15.62 39.72 -1.55
CA ASP A 301 -15.15 40.86 -2.37
C ASP A 301 -15.84 40.96 -3.76
N CYS A 302 -16.67 39.99 -4.14
CA CYS A 302 -17.21 39.85 -5.51
C CYS A 302 -18.69 40.24 -5.68
N GLU A 303 -19.39 40.72 -4.65
CA GLU A 303 -20.84 41.03 -4.69
C GLU A 303 -21.17 42.53 -4.50
N PRO A 304 -20.94 43.38 -5.51
CA PRO A 304 -21.49 44.73 -5.57
C PRO A 304 -22.89 44.74 -6.23
N GLN A 305 -23.87 44.17 -5.53
CA GLN A 305 -25.30 44.51 -5.61
C GLN A 305 -25.82 44.88 -7.02
N GLN A 306 -26.05 43.89 -7.90
CA GLN A 306 -26.69 44.16 -9.18
C GLN A 306 -28.17 44.48 -8.99
N CYS A 307 -28.49 45.79 -8.92
CA CYS A 307 -29.85 46.30 -8.80
C CYS A 307 -30.78 45.70 -9.87
N SER A 308 -32.02 45.42 -9.48
CA SER A 308 -33.08 44.95 -10.37
C SER A 308 -33.44 46.02 -11.39
N HIS A 309 -32.74 46.04 -12.53
CA HIS A 309 -33.08 46.90 -13.65
C HIS A 309 -34.21 46.27 -14.46
N MET A 310 -35.18 47.10 -14.82
CA MET A 310 -36.44 46.66 -15.43
C MET A 310 -36.22 46.23 -16.89
N GLU A 311 -36.51 44.97 -17.24
CA GLU A 311 -36.65 44.55 -18.63
C GLU A 311 -38.08 44.83 -19.11
N GLU A 312 -38.22 45.91 -19.88
CA GLU A 312 -39.51 46.38 -20.42
C GLU A 312 -39.83 45.66 -21.75
N GLY A 313 -40.51 44.51 -21.65
CA GLY A 313 -40.86 43.66 -22.79
C GLY A 313 -41.95 44.25 -23.69
N PHE A 314 -41.56 44.83 -24.82
CA PHE A 314 -42.47 45.52 -25.75
C PHE A 314 -43.21 44.56 -26.71
N VAL A 315 -44.55 44.48 -26.60
CA VAL A 315 -45.44 43.96 -27.65
C VAL A 315 -46.67 44.88 -27.79
N SER A 316 -47.01 45.21 -29.03
CA SER A 316 -47.89 46.34 -29.38
C SER A 316 -49.40 46.11 -29.19
N THR A 317 -50.10 47.16 -28.76
CA THR A 317 -51.31 47.67 -29.44
C THR A 317 -51.55 49.14 -29.07
N ALA A 318 -52.23 49.91 -29.92
CA ALA A 318 -52.35 51.37 -29.84
C ALA A 318 -53.72 51.82 -30.43
N PRO A 319 -54.09 53.12 -30.54
CA PRO A 319 -53.51 54.35 -29.94
C PRO A 319 -54.57 55.28 -29.27
N ALA A 320 -54.14 56.30 -28.48
CA ALA A 320 -54.92 57.54 -28.28
C ALA A 320 -54.10 58.71 -27.68
N LEU A 321 -54.05 59.84 -28.42
CA LEU A 321 -53.77 61.25 -28.06
C LEU A 321 -52.61 61.70 -27.14
N GLN A 322 -52.11 62.90 -27.45
CA GLN A 322 -51.23 63.80 -26.67
C GLN A 322 -52.09 64.59 -25.63
N ASP A 323 -51.58 65.15 -24.52
CA ASP A 323 -50.59 66.25 -24.49
C ASP A 323 -50.01 66.52 -23.07
N ARG A 324 -48.67 66.72 -23.00
CA ARG A 324 -47.94 67.76 -22.23
C ARG A 324 -48.36 68.14 -20.78
N SER A 325 -47.52 67.79 -19.78
CA SER A 325 -46.50 68.68 -19.14
C SER A 325 -46.16 68.43 -17.64
N ILE A 326 -44.84 68.39 -17.38
CA ILE A 326 -44.07 69.08 -16.31
C ILE A 326 -44.60 69.04 -14.85
N HIS A 327 -43.81 68.39 -13.97
CA HIS A 327 -43.45 68.96 -12.66
C HIS A 327 -42.01 68.56 -12.28
N CYS A 328 -41.30 69.42 -11.57
CA CYS A 328 -39.93 69.18 -11.08
C CYS A 328 -39.84 69.28 -9.55
N ASN A 329 -38.72 68.80 -8.98
CA ASN A 329 -38.18 69.01 -7.62
C ASN A 329 -38.93 68.29 -6.46
N MET A 330 -38.29 67.64 -5.46
CA MET A 330 -37.05 67.86 -4.66
C MET A 330 -37.26 68.88 -3.53
N LEU A 331 -36.84 68.69 -2.26
CA LEU A 331 -35.90 67.72 -1.62
C LEU A 331 -36.70 66.67 -0.77
N GLU A 332 -36.37 66.06 0.39
CA GLU A 332 -35.26 66.08 1.38
C GLU A 332 -35.11 64.69 2.10
N PRO A 333 -33.99 64.34 2.77
CA PRO A 333 -33.70 62.97 3.24
C PRO A 333 -33.73 62.74 4.76
N HIS A 334 -34.32 61.63 5.21
CA HIS A 334 -34.22 61.18 6.61
C HIS A 334 -33.14 60.12 6.81
N ARG A 335 -32.12 60.39 7.63
CA ARG A 335 -31.14 59.39 8.07
C ARG A 335 -31.77 58.47 9.12
N VAL A 336 -31.46 57.18 9.04
CA VAL A 336 -31.65 56.18 10.11
C VAL A 336 -30.32 55.48 10.31
N SER A 337 -29.81 55.44 11.54
CA SER A 337 -28.62 54.68 11.90
C SER A 337 -28.92 53.18 11.90
N LYS A 338 -28.01 52.38 11.33
CA LYS A 338 -27.97 50.93 11.54
C LYS A 338 -26.95 50.61 12.61
N ASP A 339 -27.39 50.04 13.72
CA ASP A 339 -26.50 49.42 14.70
C ASP A 339 -25.94 48.10 14.12
N PRO A 340 -24.68 47.73 14.42
CA PRO A 340 -24.06 46.49 13.93
C PRO A 340 -24.58 45.28 14.73
N THR A 341 -25.74 44.76 14.34
CA THR A 341 -26.38 43.63 15.02
C THR A 341 -25.69 42.31 14.70
N SER A 342 -25.14 41.66 15.74
CA SER A 342 -24.87 40.20 15.96
C SER A 342 -24.31 39.33 14.83
N LEU A 343 -24.89 39.36 13.64
CA LEU A 343 -24.50 38.59 12.46
C LEU A 343 -23.11 39.00 11.94
N ASP A 344 -22.78 40.30 11.98
CA ASP A 344 -21.43 40.78 11.65
C ASP A 344 -20.37 40.30 12.65
N THR A 345 -20.70 40.24 13.95
CA THR A 345 -19.80 39.65 14.96
C THR A 345 -19.66 38.14 14.79
N LEU A 346 -20.71 37.42 14.36
CA LEU A 346 -20.65 35.99 14.07
C LEU A 346 -19.72 35.71 12.88
N ARG A 347 -19.92 36.44 11.77
CA ARG A 347 -19.07 36.44 10.57
C ARG A 347 -17.62 36.84 10.89
N GLY A 348 -17.42 37.75 11.85
CA GLY A 348 -16.10 38.09 12.39
C GLY A 348 -15.42 36.93 13.11
N CYS A 349 -16.14 36.22 13.98
CA CYS A 349 -15.63 35.02 14.66
C CYS A 349 -15.28 33.90 13.67
N GLU A 350 -16.12 33.65 12.66
CA GLU A 350 -15.83 32.68 11.59
C GLU A 350 -14.53 33.01 10.86
N LYS A 351 -14.33 34.27 10.44
CA LYS A 351 -13.09 34.71 9.78
C LYS A 351 -11.85 34.55 10.66
N TRP A 352 -11.97 34.77 11.98
CA TRP A 352 -10.87 34.49 12.93
C TRP A 352 -10.60 32.98 13.10
N MET A 353 -11.63 32.14 13.17
CA MET A 353 -11.46 30.68 13.26
C MET A 353 -10.77 30.11 12.02
N VAL A 354 -11.11 30.62 10.82
CA VAL A 354 -10.51 30.22 9.54
C VAL A 354 -9.05 30.71 9.41
N LEU A 355 -8.71 31.87 9.97
CA LEU A 355 -7.32 32.33 10.07
C LEU A 355 -6.50 31.52 11.09
N ALA A 356 -7.13 31.05 12.17
CA ALA A 356 -6.45 30.30 13.24
C ALA A 356 -6.25 28.82 12.91
N SER A 357 -7.16 28.18 12.16
CA SER A 357 -7.15 26.73 11.96
C SER A 357 -5.87 26.17 11.32
N PRO A 358 -5.19 26.81 10.34
CA PRO A 358 -3.94 26.28 9.79
C PRO A 358 -2.83 26.21 10.84
N TRP A 359 -2.75 27.22 11.72
CA TRP A 359 -1.76 27.28 12.78
C TRP A 359 -2.04 26.26 13.87
N VAL A 360 -3.30 26.12 14.30
CA VAL A 360 -3.72 25.08 15.25
C VAL A 360 -3.41 23.68 14.70
N ILE A 361 -3.75 23.42 13.43
CA ILE A 361 -3.44 22.15 12.75
C ILE A 361 -1.92 21.93 12.75
N LEU A 362 -1.11 22.86 12.24
CA LEU A 362 0.35 22.72 12.20
C LEU A 362 0.97 22.48 13.59
N THR A 363 0.44 23.11 14.64
CA THR A 363 0.87 22.86 16.03
C THR A 363 0.48 21.44 16.49
N CYS A 364 -0.75 21.01 16.26
CA CYS A 364 -1.19 19.64 16.54
C CYS A 364 -0.38 18.59 15.76
N CYS A 365 -0.10 18.83 14.47
CA CYS A 365 0.76 17.96 13.65
C CYS A 365 2.17 17.85 14.22
N ARG A 366 2.78 18.96 14.68
CA ARG A 366 4.10 18.94 15.34
C ARG A 366 4.08 18.16 16.65
N LEU A 367 3.04 18.33 17.48
CA LEU A 367 2.88 17.59 18.74
C LEU A 367 2.70 16.09 18.46
N LEU A 368 1.80 15.71 17.56
CA LEU A 368 1.59 14.33 17.14
C LEU A 368 2.86 13.71 16.55
N ARG A 369 3.65 14.46 15.76
CA ARG A 369 4.95 14.01 15.26
C ARG A 369 5.98 13.77 16.37
N SER A 370 5.98 14.58 17.43
CA SER A 370 6.86 14.33 18.60
C SER A 370 6.41 13.12 19.43
N LEU A 371 5.11 12.86 19.51
CA LEU A 371 4.55 11.72 20.23
C LEU A 371 4.71 10.40 19.45
N ASN A 372 4.69 10.46 18.11
CA ASN A 372 4.83 9.30 17.23
C ASN A 372 6.29 9.07 16.75
N GLN A 373 7.30 9.41 17.56
CA GLN A 373 8.70 9.13 17.23
C GLN A 373 9.06 7.66 17.46
N THR A 374 9.05 6.86 16.40
CA THR A 374 9.42 5.44 16.34
C THR A 374 10.95 5.20 16.46
N GLY A 375 11.60 5.90 17.39
CA GLY A 375 13.05 5.91 17.56
C GLY A 375 13.79 6.72 16.49
N VAL A 376 15.12 6.81 16.62
CA VAL A 376 15.95 7.71 15.78
C VAL A 376 16.97 6.94 14.95
N GLN A 377 16.49 6.05 14.06
CA GLN A 377 17.33 5.19 13.21
C GLN A 377 18.43 5.96 12.43
N TRP A 378 18.18 7.24 12.13
CA TRP A 378 19.03 8.07 11.26
C TRP A 378 19.74 9.23 11.97
N ALA A 379 19.77 9.27 13.31
CA ALA A 379 20.41 10.33 14.11
C ALA A 379 21.89 10.62 13.76
N HIS A 380 22.56 9.64 13.15
CA HIS A 380 23.97 9.70 12.75
C HIS A 380 24.17 10.32 11.36
N ARG A 381 23.10 10.65 10.62
CA ARG A 381 23.14 11.34 9.33
C ARG A 381 22.84 12.83 9.55
N PRO A 382 23.61 13.76 8.95
CA PRO A 382 23.22 15.17 8.94
C PRO A 382 21.92 15.33 8.14
N ASP A 383 20.95 16.02 8.74
CA ASP A 383 19.67 16.36 8.13
C ASP A 383 19.66 17.83 7.63
N LEU A 384 18.51 18.30 7.17
CA LEU A 384 18.34 19.70 6.77
C LEU A 384 18.44 20.67 7.96
N GLY A 385 18.09 20.26 9.18
CA GLY A 385 18.31 21.05 10.39
C GLY A 385 19.80 21.30 10.66
N HIS A 386 20.62 20.26 10.58
CA HIS A 386 22.08 20.34 10.67
C HIS A 386 22.75 21.12 9.52
N TRP A 387 22.06 21.32 8.39
CA TRP A 387 22.52 22.18 7.29
C TRP A 387 22.11 23.65 7.46
N LEU A 388 20.99 23.92 8.13
CA LEU A 388 20.49 25.26 8.44
C LEU A 388 21.09 25.89 9.71
N THR A 389 21.80 25.11 10.53
CA THR A 389 22.40 25.52 11.80
C THR A 389 23.94 25.59 11.75
N ARG A 390 24.50 25.84 10.57
CA ARG A 390 25.94 25.74 10.28
C ARG A 390 26.51 26.94 9.52
#